data_AF-A0AAW7Y9I3-F1
#
_entry.id   AF-A0AAW7Y9I3-F1
#
_cell.length_a   1.000
_cell.length_b   1.000
_cell.length_c   1.000
_cell.angle_alpha   90.00
_cell.angle_beta   90.00
_cell.angle_gamma   90.00
#
_symmetry.space_group_name_H-M   'P 1'
#
loop_
_entity.id
_entity.type
_entity.pdbx_description
1 polymer ?
#
loop_
_entity_poly.entity_id
_entity_poly.type
_entity_poly.pdbx_seq_one_letter_code
_entity_poly.pdbx_strand_id
1 'polypeptide(L)' 'MERKVLANAIRALSMDGVQQANSGHPGAPMGMADIAEVLWRDHMNHNPQNPEWADR' A
#
# COMPACT_ATOMS: atom_id res chain seq x y z
N MET A 1 -1.67 -13.69 -8.79
CA MET A 1 -2.71 -12.66 -8.66
C MET A 1 -2.30 -11.50 -9.56
N GLU A 2 -3.21 -10.92 -10.35
CA GLU A 2 -2.85 -9.82 -11.25
C GLU A 2 -2.46 -8.56 -10.47
N ARG A 3 -1.49 -7.77 -10.97
CA ARG A 3 -1.06 -6.50 -10.35
C ARG A 3 -2.24 -5.57 -10.04
N LYS A 4 -3.20 -5.50 -10.96
CA LYS A 4 -4.43 -4.72 -10.80
C LYS A 4 -5.24 -5.12 -9.56
N VAL A 5 -5.31 -6.42 -9.26
CA VAL A 5 -6.03 -6.91 -8.07
C VAL A 5 -5.32 -6.47 -6.79
N LEU A 6 -3.99 -6.49 -6.78
CA LEU A 6 -3.19 -6.05 -5.62
C LEU A 6 -3.28 -4.54 -5.40
N ALA A 7 -3.16 -3.75 -6.47
CA ALA A 7 -3.39 -2.30 -6.39
C ALA A 7 -4.83 -1.99 -5.94
N ASN A 8 -5.82 -2.74 -6.42
CA ASN A 8 -7.20 -2.59 -5.95
C ASN A 8 -7.39 -2.96 -4.48
N ALA A 9 -6.62 -3.92 -3.95
CA ALA A 9 -6.64 -4.21 -2.52
C ALA A 9 -6.15 -2.99 -1.71
N ILE A 10 -5.10 -2.30 -2.16
CA ILE A 10 -4.64 -1.05 -1.53
C ILE A 10 -5.74 0.01 -1.57
N ARG A 11 -6.43 0.17 -2.71
CA ARG A 11 -7.55 1.11 -2.86
C ARG A 11 -8.68 0.81 -1.89
N ALA A 12 -9.11 -0.45 -1.83
CA ALA A 12 -10.20 -0.90 -0.98
C ALA A 12 -9.88 -0.69 0.52
N LEU A 13 -8.70 -1.12 0.97
CA LEU A 13 -8.28 -0.93 2.35
C LEU A 13 -8.19 0.55 2.74
N SER A 14 -7.74 1.40 1.81
CA SER A 14 -7.62 2.84 2.04
C SER A 14 -8.99 3.52 2.17
N MET A 15 -9.94 3.20 1.29
CA MET A 15 -11.29 3.77 1.36
C MET A 15 -12.05 3.25 2.60
N ASP A 16 -11.96 1.96 2.89
CA ASP A 16 -12.68 1.34 4.02
C ASP A 16 -12.13 1.86 5.36
N GLY A 17 -10.81 1.97 5.51
CA GLY A 17 -10.19 2.48 6.72
C GLY A 17 -10.56 3.93 7.03
N VAL A 18 -10.58 4.80 6.01
CA VAL A 18 -11.01 6.20 6.16
C VAL A 18 -12.49 6.29 6.47
N GLN A 19 -13.33 5.49 5.80
CA GLN A 19 -14.77 5.45 6.06
C GLN A 19 -15.07 4.99 7.49
N GLN A 20 -14.38 3.94 7.97
CA GLN A 20 -14.53 3.43 9.34
C GLN A 20 -14.12 4.47 10.39
N ALA A 21 -13.11 5.29 10.11
CA ALA A 21 -12.67 6.36 11.00
C ALA A 21 -13.56 7.63 10.92
N ASN A 22 -14.48 7.70 9.95
CA ASN A 22 -15.29 8.87 9.62
C ASN A 22 -14.44 10.17 9.48
N SER A 23 -13.18 10.02 9.06
CA SER A 23 -12.18 11.08 8.98
C SER A 23 -10.95 10.60 8.21
N GLY A 24 -10.37 11.48 7.37
CA GLY A 24 -9.14 11.20 6.62
C GLY A 24 -9.23 11.52 5.13
N HIS A 25 -8.18 11.15 4.39
CA HIS A 25 -8.03 11.47 2.96
C HIS A 25 -7.70 10.21 2.14
N PRO A 26 -8.69 9.54 1.52
CA PRO A 26 -8.45 8.29 0.79
C PRO A 26 -7.88 8.53 -0.62
N GLY A 27 -8.01 9.76 -1.16
CA GLY A 27 -7.66 10.08 -2.54
C GLY A 27 -6.19 9.83 -2.89
N ALA A 28 -5.25 10.31 -2.07
CA ALA A 28 -3.82 10.10 -2.30
C ALA A 28 -3.42 8.61 -2.22
N PRO A 29 -3.81 7.84 -1.17
CA PRO A 29 -3.57 6.39 -1.13
C PRO A 29 -4.13 5.64 -2.35
N MET A 30 -5.36 5.95 -2.78
CA MET A 30 -5.97 5.29 -3.94
C MET A 30 -5.28 5.64 -5.27
N GLY A 31 -4.84 6.90 -5.41
CA GLY A 31 -4.13 7.38 -6.60
C GLY A 31 -2.71 6.82 -6.72
N MET A 32 -2.06 6.52 -5.60
CA MET A 32 -0.71 5.96 -5.57
C MET A 32 -0.66 4.41 -5.59
N ALA A 33 -1.81 3.73 -5.63
CA ALA A 33 -1.86 2.27 -5.46
C ALA A 33 -1.03 1.48 -6.48
N ASP A 34 -1.03 1.90 -7.75
CA ASP A 34 -0.24 1.20 -8.79
C ASP A 34 1.28 1.43 -8.60
N ILE A 35 1.67 2.62 -8.13
CA ILE A 35 3.07 2.94 -7.80
C ILE A 35 3.52 2.11 -6.61
N ALA A 36 2.69 2.03 -5.56
CA ALA A 36 2.98 1.25 -4.37
C ALA A 36 3.13 -0.24 -4.69
N GLU A 37 2.30 -0.79 -5.57
CA GLU A 37 2.37 -2.20 -5.97
C GLU A 37 3.72 -2.55 -6.59
N VAL A 38 4.21 -1.72 -7.53
CA VAL A 38 5.51 -1.94 -8.19
C VAL A 38 6.67 -1.69 -7.22
N LEU A 39 6.67 -0.56 -6.50
CA LEU A 39 7.76 -0.22 -5.59
C LEU A 39 7.94 -1.28 -4.50
N TRP A 40 6.87 -1.63 -3.79
CA TRP A 40 6.95 -2.51 -2.62
C TRP A 40 7.18 -3.98 -2.99
N ARG A 41 6.75 -4.43 -4.17
CA ARG A 41 6.90 -5.84 -4.55
C ARG A 41 8.13 -6.14 -5.38
N ASP A 42 8.58 -5.20 -6.20
CA ASP A 42 9.62 -5.47 -7.19
C ASP A 42 10.96 -4.81 -6.86
N HIS A 43 10.96 -3.69 -6.13
CA HIS A 43 12.16 -2.86 -5.97
C HIS A 43 12.60 -2.60 -4.52
N MET A 44 11.68 -2.54 -3.58
CA MET A 44 12.00 -2.19 -2.20
C MET A 44 12.72 -3.36 -1.51
N ASN A 45 13.91 -3.09 -0.98
CA ASN A 45 14.72 -4.05 -0.25
C ASN A 45 14.41 -4.03 1.25
N HIS A 46 13.27 -4.56 1.68
CA HIS A 46 12.89 -4.53 3.09
C HIS A 46 12.72 -5.94 3.69
N ASN A 47 12.73 -6.03 5.02
CA ASN A 47 12.31 -7.23 5.75
C ASN A 47 11.15 -6.89 6.71
N PRO A 48 9.91 -7.34 6.45
CA PRO A 48 8.78 -7.02 7.32
C PRO A 48 8.89 -7.63 8.72
N GLN A 49 9.69 -8.69 8.89
CA GLN A 49 9.92 -9.35 10.19
C GLN A 49 11.05 -8.69 10.99
N ASN A 50 11.89 -7.87 10.34
CA ASN A 50 12.94 -7.11 11.00
C ASN A 50 13.04 -5.68 10.42
N PRO A 51 12.14 -4.77 10.83
CA PRO A 51 12.15 -3.39 10.38
C PRO A 51 13.41 -2.60 10.81
N GLU A 52 14.19 -3.10 11.78
CA GLU A 52 15.42 -2.47 12.26
C GLU A 52 16.67 -2.93 11.49
N TRP A 53 16.52 -3.74 10.44
CA TRP A 53 17.64 -4.12 9.59
C TRP A 53 18.35 -2.88 9.04
N ALA A 54 19.68 -2.84 9.23
CA ALA A 54 20.50 -1.68 8.94
C ALA A 54 20.62 -1.31 7.45
N ASP A 55 20.42 -2.26 6.53
CA ASP A 55 20.58 -2.08 5.07
C ASP A 55 19.25 -2.26 4.31
N ARG A 56 18.16 -1.85 4.96
CA ARG A 56 16.80 -1.87 4.37
C ARG A 56 16.52 -0.66 3.48
#